data_AF-A0A838CL45-F1
#
_entry.id   AF-A0A838CL45-F1
#
_cell.length_a   1.000
_cell.length_b   1.000
_cell.length_c   1.000
_cell.angle_alpha   90.00
_cell.angle_beta   90.00
_cell.angle_gamma   90.00
#
_symmetry.space_group_name_H-M   'P 1'
#
loop_
_entity.id
_entity.type
_entity.pdbx_description
1 polymer ?
#
loop_
_entity_poly.entity_id
_entity_poly.type
_entity_poly.pdbx_seq_one_letter_code
_entity_poly.pdbx_strand_id
1 'polypeptide(L)'
;MPPRGGSTAVRLVTGRRQFVKFGIVGGSGVLVNFVVFYLANKALENGLGLHANDVVAQLGSTRWNVRWYHVMFTLAFLLANTWNYQLNRSWTFRGVHTRSWLRGFFPFLATGLLAFAVSLTCMTLLMNPTTPVGLPDHVFDDSTGLRTKSYWAQAISTFIAMPVNFIVNKLWTFGKPRTVAKDQPNASL
;
A
#
# COMPACT_ATOMS: atom_id res chain seq x y z
N MET A 1 31.46 0.91 28.32
CA MET A 1 30.27 0.04 28.47
C MET A 1 29.77 -0.35 27.08
N PRO A 2 29.77 -1.64 26.70
CA PRO A 2 29.18 -2.06 25.42
C PRO A 2 27.65 -1.92 25.49
N PRO A 3 26.98 -1.55 24.38
CA PRO A 3 25.53 -1.38 24.37
C PRO A 3 24.85 -2.72 24.60
N ARG A 4 23.89 -2.77 25.54
CA ARG A 4 23.02 -3.93 25.79
C ARG A 4 22.26 -4.28 24.51
N GLY A 5 22.82 -5.20 23.73
CA GLY A 5 22.17 -5.81 22.59
C GLY A 5 20.97 -6.62 23.06
N GLY A 6 19.77 -6.07 22.93
CA GLY A 6 18.56 -6.86 23.12
C GLY A 6 18.63 -8.11 22.24
N SER A 7 18.51 -9.28 22.87
CA SER A 7 18.61 -10.61 22.24
C SER A 7 17.89 -10.62 20.89
N THR A 8 18.52 -11.20 19.87
CA THR A 8 17.98 -11.33 18.50
C THR A 8 16.53 -11.82 18.50
N ALA A 9 16.17 -12.68 19.45
CA ALA A 9 14.82 -13.15 19.70
C ALA A 9 13.81 -12.01 19.97
N VAL A 10 14.16 -10.99 20.77
CA VAL A 10 13.29 -9.85 21.09
C VAL A 10 13.04 -8.99 19.84
N ARG A 11 14.07 -8.81 19.00
CA ARG A 11 13.95 -8.08 17.73
C ARG A 11 13.05 -8.82 16.75
N LEU A 12 13.17 -10.14 16.67
CA LEU A 12 12.33 -11.00 15.82
C LEU A 12 10.86 -10.99 16.28
N VAL A 13 10.60 -11.15 17.57
CA VAL A 13 9.23 -11.11 18.14
C VAL A 13 8.58 -9.74 17.92
N THR A 14 9.33 -8.66 18.13
CA THR A 14 8.83 -7.29 17.87
C THR A 14 8.53 -7.09 16.38
N GLY A 15 9.39 -7.59 15.50
CA GLY A 15 9.19 -7.54 14.05
C GLY A 15 7.94 -8.30 13.60
N ARG A 16 7.73 -9.52 14.11
CA ARG A 16 6.53 -10.32 13.82
C ARG A 16 5.25 -9.61 14.27
N ARG A 17 5.24 -9.03 15.48
CA ARG A 17 4.06 -8.30 15.97
C ARG A 17 3.76 -7.07 15.11
N GLN A 18 4.78 -6.35 14.65
CA GLN A 18 4.61 -5.22 13.73
C GLN A 18 4.07 -5.65 12.37
N PHE A 19 4.54 -6.79 11.83
CA PHE A 19 4.04 -7.33 10.56
C PHE A 19 2.56 -7.68 10.64
N VAL A 20 2.13 -8.39 11.69
CA VAL A 20 0.71 -8.74 11.89
C VAL A 20 -0.16 -7.48 12.00
N LYS A 21 0.27 -6.49 12.80
CA LYS A 21 -0.45 -5.21 12.91
C LYS A 21 -0.51 -4.48 11.57
N PHE A 22 0.59 -4.45 10.82
CA PHE A 22 0.63 -3.85 9.50
C PHE A 22 -0.34 -4.53 8.53
N GLY A 23 -0.41 -5.88 8.56
CA GLY A 23 -1.37 -6.66 7.79
C GLY A 23 -2.83 -6.33 8.16
N ILE A 24 -3.14 -6.24 9.46
CA ILE A 24 -4.48 -5.86 9.94
C ILE A 24 -4.86 -4.45 9.48
N VAL A 25 -3.94 -3.49 9.63
CA VAL A 25 -4.15 -2.11 9.18
C VAL A 25 -4.35 -2.10 7.66
N GLY A 26 -3.49 -2.79 6.90
CA GLY A 26 -3.60 -2.88 5.44
C GLY A 26 -4.95 -3.45 4.98
N GLY A 27 -5.42 -4.52 5.64
CA GLY A 27 -6.75 -5.09 5.38
C GLY A 27 -7.88 -4.09 5.66
N SER A 28 -7.78 -3.30 6.74
CA SER A 28 -8.76 -2.24 7.03
C SER A 28 -8.77 -1.15 5.95
N GLY A 29 -7.60 -0.80 5.39
CA GLY A 29 -7.53 0.16 4.28
C GLY A 29 -8.18 -0.33 3.01
N VAL A 30 -8.11 -1.63 2.72
CA VAL A 30 -8.83 -2.23 1.57
C VAL A 30 -10.35 -2.08 1.76
N LEU A 31 -10.86 -2.34 2.96
CA LEU A 31 -12.28 -2.12 3.26
C LEU A 31 -12.68 -0.65 3.12
N VAL A 32 -11.87 0.27 3.67
CA VAL A 32 -12.10 1.71 3.53
C VAL A 32 -12.09 2.12 2.05
N ASN A 33 -11.19 1.58 1.24
CA ASN A 33 -11.15 1.84 -0.20
C ASN A 33 -12.47 1.47 -0.87
N PHE A 34 -13.02 0.29 -0.58
CA PHE A 34 -14.31 -0.14 -1.13
C PHE A 34 -15.48 0.74 -0.66
N VAL A 35 -15.53 1.05 0.64
CA VAL A 35 -16.59 1.90 1.21
C VAL A 35 -16.55 3.30 0.59
N VAL A 36 -15.38 3.92 0.51
CA VAL A 36 -15.21 5.26 -0.07
C VAL A 36 -15.59 5.26 -1.55
N PHE A 37 -15.16 4.25 -2.32
CA PHE A 37 -15.52 4.15 -3.72
C PHE A 37 -17.03 3.99 -3.92
N TYR A 38 -17.68 3.13 -3.11
CA TYR A 38 -19.12 2.94 -3.13
C TYR A 38 -19.87 4.25 -2.81
N LEU A 39 -19.47 4.94 -1.74
CA LEU A 39 -20.08 6.21 -1.35
C LEU A 39 -19.86 7.31 -2.40
N ALA A 40 -18.67 7.37 -3.00
CA ALA A 40 -18.36 8.31 -4.06
C ALA A 40 -19.24 8.08 -5.30
N ASN A 41 -19.41 6.83 -5.73
CA ASN A 41 -20.34 6.49 -6.82
C ASN A 41 -21.77 6.91 -6.49
N LYS A 42 -22.25 6.55 -5.30
CA LYS A 42 -23.62 6.88 -4.85
C LYS A 42 -23.85 8.40 -4.79
N ALA A 43 -22.86 9.15 -4.31
CA ALA A 43 -22.91 10.60 -4.22
C ALA A 43 -22.85 11.26 -5.61
N LEU A 44 -22.08 10.70 -6.54
CA LEU A 44 -21.99 11.18 -7.92
C LEU A 44 -23.33 11.00 -8.65
N GLU A 45 -23.91 9.81 -8.56
CA GLU A 45 -25.18 9.47 -9.20
C GLU A 45 -26.34 10.29 -8.62
N ASN A 46 -26.45 10.38 -7.30
CA ASN A 46 -27.57 11.07 -6.64
C ASN A 46 -27.39 12.59 -6.55
N GLY A 47 -26.16 13.09 -6.50
CA GLY A 47 -25.86 14.50 -6.26
C GLY A 47 -25.66 15.29 -7.54
N LEU A 48 -25.03 14.70 -8.55
CA LEU A 48 -24.68 15.37 -9.81
C LEU A 48 -25.39 14.77 -11.03
N GLY A 49 -26.11 13.64 -10.87
CA GLY A 49 -26.74 12.95 -11.99
C GLY A 49 -25.72 12.39 -13.00
N LEU A 50 -24.45 12.27 -12.58
CA LEU A 50 -23.35 11.81 -13.41
C LEU A 50 -23.08 10.33 -13.12
N HIS A 51 -22.79 9.59 -14.17
CA HIS A 51 -22.37 8.20 -14.05
C HIS A 51 -20.84 8.08 -14.00
N ALA A 52 -20.36 7.00 -13.39
CA ALA A 52 -18.93 6.71 -13.30
C ALA A 52 -18.21 6.68 -14.66
N ASN A 53 -18.95 6.38 -15.73
CA ASN A 53 -18.43 6.33 -17.09
C ASN A 53 -18.37 7.70 -17.78
N ASP A 54 -18.93 8.76 -17.21
CA ASP A 54 -18.97 10.05 -17.88
C ASP A 54 -17.57 10.66 -18.01
N VAL A 55 -17.36 11.37 -19.10
CA VAL A 55 -16.07 11.96 -19.44
C VAL A 55 -15.85 13.21 -18.61
N VAL A 56 -14.77 13.22 -17.83
CA VAL A 56 -14.28 14.38 -17.09
C VAL A 56 -13.42 15.25 -17.99
N ALA A 57 -12.47 14.62 -18.70
CA ALA A 57 -11.53 15.30 -19.58
C ALA A 57 -11.07 14.35 -20.69
N GLN A 58 -10.94 14.88 -21.90
CA GLN A 58 -10.33 14.15 -23.02
C GLN A 58 -8.81 14.35 -22.97
N LEU A 59 -8.05 13.26 -23.11
CA LEU A 59 -6.59 13.34 -23.09
C LEU A 59 -6.10 13.84 -24.46
N GLY A 60 -5.94 15.16 -24.62
CA GLY A 60 -5.47 15.77 -25.87
C GLY A 60 -6.35 15.43 -27.08
N SER A 61 -5.73 15.06 -28.21
CA SER A 61 -6.43 14.60 -29.43
C SER A 61 -6.63 13.07 -29.47
N THR A 62 -6.26 12.36 -28.40
CA THR A 62 -6.38 10.90 -28.37
C THR A 62 -7.81 10.44 -28.08
N ARG A 63 -8.13 9.19 -28.47
CA ARG A 63 -9.41 8.51 -28.14
C ARG A 63 -9.60 8.18 -26.65
N TRP A 64 -8.60 8.49 -25.82
CA TRP A 64 -8.57 8.14 -24.41
C TRP A 64 -9.18 9.28 -23.59
N ASN A 65 -10.17 8.94 -22.77
CA ASN A 65 -10.91 9.87 -21.94
C ASN A 65 -10.69 9.56 -20.47
N VAL A 66 -10.33 10.57 -19.68
CA VAL A 66 -10.41 10.52 -18.22
C VAL A 66 -11.88 10.56 -17.87
N ARG A 67 -12.38 9.45 -17.35
CA ARG A 67 -13.74 9.28 -16.85
C ARG A 67 -13.81 9.43 -15.34
N TRP A 68 -15.01 9.69 -14.82
CA TRP A 68 -15.24 9.90 -13.38
C TRP A 68 -14.79 8.74 -12.50
N TYR A 69 -14.86 7.49 -12.98
CA TYR A 69 -14.34 6.35 -12.21
C TYR A 69 -12.85 6.46 -11.90
N HIS A 70 -12.03 7.08 -12.78
CA HIS A 70 -10.60 7.28 -12.50
C HIS A 70 -10.41 8.26 -11.34
N VAL A 71 -11.19 9.33 -11.33
CA VAL A 71 -11.16 10.36 -10.27
C VAL A 71 -11.58 9.73 -8.94
N MET A 72 -12.71 9.01 -8.93
CA MET A 72 -13.22 8.35 -7.73
C MET A 72 -12.27 7.28 -7.21
N PHE A 73 -11.70 6.46 -8.09
CA PHE A 73 -10.73 5.44 -7.70
C PHE A 73 -9.45 6.05 -7.13
N THR A 74 -8.99 7.16 -7.72
CA THR A 74 -7.82 7.89 -7.20
C THR A 74 -8.09 8.50 -5.82
N LEU A 75 -9.27 9.11 -5.63
CA LEU A 75 -9.68 9.67 -4.33
C LEU A 75 -9.81 8.57 -3.26
N ALA A 76 -10.46 7.45 -3.60
CA ALA A 76 -10.59 6.30 -2.71
C ALA A 76 -9.21 5.75 -2.30
N PHE A 77 -8.31 5.61 -3.27
CA PHE A 77 -6.94 5.17 -3.02
C PHE A 77 -6.20 6.11 -2.07
N LEU A 78 -6.28 7.44 -2.27
CA LEU A 78 -5.61 8.41 -1.41
C LEU A 78 -6.17 8.41 0.02
N LEU A 79 -7.49 8.31 0.17
CA LEU A 79 -8.14 8.26 1.48
C LEU A 79 -7.80 6.96 2.22
N ALA A 80 -7.82 5.81 1.53
CA ALA A 80 -7.42 4.53 2.09
C ALA A 80 -5.93 4.52 2.51
N ASN A 81 -5.04 5.09 1.69
CA ASN A 81 -3.62 5.21 2.05
C ASN A 81 -3.41 6.14 3.24
N THR A 82 -4.17 7.24 3.33
CA THR A 82 -4.15 8.15 4.46
C THR A 82 -4.61 7.46 5.74
N TRP A 83 -5.71 6.70 5.67
CA TRP A 83 -6.20 5.87 6.77
C TRP A 83 -5.15 4.85 7.23
N ASN A 84 -4.56 4.11 6.28
CA ASN A 84 -3.50 3.16 6.55
C ASN A 84 -2.27 3.79 7.21
N TYR A 85 -1.85 4.97 6.74
CA TYR A 85 -0.72 5.69 7.33
C TYR A 85 -1.05 6.16 8.75
N GLN A 86 -2.24 6.72 8.96
CA GLN A 86 -2.65 7.25 10.25
C GLN A 86 -2.73 6.13 11.30
N LEU A 87 -3.31 4.97 10.96
CA LEU A 87 -3.34 3.81 11.85
C LEU A 87 -1.93 3.23 12.10
N ASN A 88 -1.10 3.11 11.07
CA ASN A 88 0.27 2.63 11.27
C ASN A 88 1.10 3.57 12.17
N ARG A 89 0.93 4.89 12.03
CA ARG A 89 1.60 5.90 12.85
C ARG A 89 1.11 5.89 14.30
N SER A 90 -0.21 5.82 14.51
CA SER A 90 -0.85 5.90 15.83
C SER A 90 -0.84 4.59 16.61
N TRP A 91 -0.80 3.44 15.94
CA TRP A 91 -0.90 2.12 16.59
C TRP A 91 0.27 1.18 16.31
N THR A 92 0.66 0.96 15.05
CA THR A 92 1.73 -0.01 14.69
C THR A 92 3.11 0.46 15.16
N PHE A 93 3.41 1.76 15.00
CA PHE A 93 4.70 2.37 15.30
C PHE A 93 4.64 3.45 16.41
N ARG A 94 3.61 3.39 17.26
CA ARG A 94 3.43 4.31 18.40
C ARG A 94 4.69 4.35 19.26
N GLY A 95 5.36 5.51 19.34
CA GLY A 95 6.58 5.73 20.14
C GLY A 95 7.91 5.72 19.38
N VAL A 96 7.94 5.43 18.07
CA VAL A 96 9.17 5.49 17.25
C VAL A 96 9.33 6.85 16.53
N HIS A 97 8.29 7.68 16.55
CA HIS A 97 8.16 8.83 15.67
C HIS A 97 8.74 10.15 16.22
N THR A 98 9.68 10.73 15.47
CA THR A 98 10.13 12.14 15.60
C THR A 98 9.87 12.98 14.33
N ARG A 99 9.38 12.38 13.24
CA ARG A 99 9.11 13.09 11.95
C ARG A 99 7.70 13.67 11.88
N SER A 100 7.57 14.83 11.20
CA SER A 100 6.28 15.47 10.90
C SER A 100 5.36 14.57 10.05
N TRP A 101 4.06 14.83 10.08
CA TRP A 101 3.04 14.00 9.43
C TRP A 101 3.28 13.85 7.92
N LEU A 102 3.42 14.98 7.21
CA LEU A 102 3.63 15.03 5.76
C LEU A 102 4.94 14.36 5.31
N ARG A 103 6.03 14.54 6.07
CA ARG A 103 7.33 13.95 5.74
C ARG A 103 7.34 12.42 5.86
N GLY A 104 6.42 11.83 6.61
CA GLY A 104 6.22 10.37 6.65
C GLY A 104 5.16 9.87 5.67
N PHE A 105 4.17 10.71 5.33
CA PHE A 105 3.08 10.34 4.44
C PHE A 105 3.56 10.05 3.01
N PHE A 106 4.37 10.92 2.41
CA PHE A 106 4.85 10.69 1.03
C PHE A 106 5.73 9.44 0.88
N PRO A 107 6.68 9.16 1.78
CA PRO A 107 7.37 7.87 1.78
C PRO A 107 6.40 6.69 1.92
N PHE A 108 5.41 6.77 2.83
CA PHE A 108 4.40 5.72 2.98
C PHE A 108 3.62 5.49 1.67
N LEU A 109 3.14 6.56 1.04
CA LEU A 109 2.44 6.49 -0.24
C LEU A 109 3.34 5.88 -1.34
N ALA A 110 4.60 6.31 -1.41
CA ALA A 110 5.58 5.78 -2.36
C ALA A 110 5.85 4.29 -2.14
N THR A 111 5.93 3.82 -0.89
CA THR A 111 6.03 2.38 -0.61
C THR A 111 4.79 1.60 -1.04
N GLY A 112 3.60 2.19 -0.86
CA GLY A 112 2.34 1.60 -1.35
C GLY A 112 2.33 1.47 -2.88
N LEU A 113 2.79 2.49 -3.60
CA LEU A 113 2.94 2.44 -5.05
C LEU A 113 3.99 1.42 -5.51
N LEU A 114 5.12 1.31 -4.80
CA LEU A 114 6.12 0.29 -5.08
C LEU A 114 5.55 -1.12 -4.88
N ALA A 115 4.83 -1.35 -3.79
CA ALA A 115 4.17 -2.63 -3.52
C ALA A 115 3.10 -2.94 -4.59
N PHE A 116 2.37 -1.94 -5.05
CA PHE A 116 1.43 -2.08 -6.15
C PHE A 116 2.13 -2.48 -7.45
N ALA A 117 3.26 -1.85 -7.78
CA ALA A 117 4.07 -2.23 -8.95
C ALA A 117 4.56 -3.69 -8.85
N VAL A 118 5.06 -4.12 -7.68
CA VAL A 118 5.43 -5.52 -7.44
C VAL A 118 4.24 -6.45 -7.64
N SER A 119 3.06 -6.08 -7.13
CA SER A 119 1.83 -6.85 -7.32
C SER A 119 1.46 -6.96 -8.81
N LEU A 120 1.60 -5.89 -9.59
CA LEU A 120 1.34 -5.93 -11.04
C LEU A 120 2.32 -6.85 -11.78
N THR A 121 3.60 -6.81 -11.43
CA THR A 121 4.60 -7.70 -12.01
C THR A 121 4.29 -9.15 -11.69
N CYS A 122 4.01 -9.48 -10.43
CA CYS A 122 3.62 -10.82 -10.02
C CYS A 122 2.35 -11.28 -10.76
N MET A 123 1.33 -10.44 -10.83
CA MET A 123 0.07 -10.78 -11.50
C MET A 123 0.28 -11.05 -12.99
N THR A 124 1.10 -10.23 -13.66
CA THR A 124 1.43 -10.42 -15.09
C THR A 124 2.13 -11.76 -15.31
N LEU A 125 3.06 -12.14 -14.43
CA LEU A 125 3.72 -13.45 -14.51
C LEU A 125 2.73 -14.58 -14.26
N LEU A 126 1.96 -14.53 -13.17
CA LEU A 126 0.97 -15.55 -12.82
C LEU A 126 -0.11 -15.74 -13.90
N MET A 127 -0.50 -14.67 -14.61
CA MET A 127 -1.50 -14.75 -15.68
C MET A 127 -0.92 -15.29 -16.98
N ASN A 128 0.38 -15.10 -17.25
CA ASN A 128 1.00 -15.50 -18.50
C ASN A 128 1.30 -17.02 -18.53
N PRO A 129 0.63 -17.79 -19.42
CA PRO A 129 0.78 -19.24 -19.48
C PRO A 129 2.15 -19.71 -19.98
N THR A 130 2.92 -18.82 -20.62
CA THR A 130 4.28 -19.13 -21.11
C THR A 130 5.35 -18.97 -20.03
N THR A 131 5.00 -18.42 -18.87
CA THR A 131 5.96 -18.24 -17.78
C THR A 131 6.00 -19.47 -16.87
N PRO A 132 7.17 -19.81 -16.28
CA PRO A 132 7.29 -20.98 -15.40
C PRO A 132 6.44 -20.91 -14.12
N VAL A 133 6.04 -19.69 -13.73
CA VAL A 133 5.24 -19.42 -12.53
C VAL A 133 3.77 -19.15 -12.86
N GLY A 134 3.37 -19.30 -14.12
CA GLY A 134 2.00 -19.10 -14.55
C GLY A 134 1.04 -20.05 -13.82
N LEU A 135 -0.12 -19.53 -13.41
CA LEU A 135 -1.17 -20.37 -12.83
C LEU A 135 -1.69 -21.34 -13.91
N PRO A 136 -1.94 -22.61 -13.56
CA PRO A 136 -2.35 -23.63 -14.52
C PRO A 136 -3.78 -23.39 -15.05
N ASP A 137 -3.90 -23.24 -16.37
CA ASP A 137 -5.19 -22.97 -17.04
C ASP A 137 -6.19 -24.11 -16.91
N HIS A 138 -5.73 -25.35 -16.72
CA HIS A 138 -6.59 -26.51 -16.53
C HIS A 138 -7.29 -26.51 -15.15
N VAL A 139 -6.70 -25.86 -14.15
CA VAL A 139 -7.32 -25.70 -12.82
C VAL A 139 -8.19 -24.44 -12.81
N PHE A 140 -7.66 -23.35 -13.36
CA PHE A 140 -8.30 -22.04 -13.41
C PHE A 140 -8.84 -21.75 -14.81
N ASP A 141 -9.95 -22.41 -15.15
CA ASP A 141 -10.59 -22.38 -16.46
C ASP A 141 -11.66 -21.28 -16.58
N ASP A 142 -11.74 -20.37 -15.61
CA ASP A 142 -12.74 -19.29 -15.54
C ASP A 142 -14.21 -19.75 -15.55
N SER A 143 -14.48 -21.05 -15.34
CA SER A 143 -15.83 -21.62 -15.37
C SER A 143 -16.72 -21.20 -14.19
N THR A 144 -16.11 -20.85 -13.06
CA THR A 144 -16.78 -20.41 -11.83
C THR A 144 -15.94 -19.34 -11.16
N GLY A 145 -16.54 -18.54 -10.27
CA GLY A 145 -15.80 -17.49 -9.54
C GLY A 145 -14.57 -18.00 -8.78
N LEU A 146 -14.60 -19.25 -8.26
CA LEU A 146 -13.44 -19.85 -7.58
C LEU A 146 -12.41 -20.44 -8.54
N ARG A 147 -12.76 -20.63 -9.82
CA ARG A 147 -11.82 -21.06 -10.87
C ARG A 147 -11.38 -19.90 -11.76
N THR A 148 -11.77 -18.67 -11.42
CA THR A 148 -11.34 -17.48 -12.13
C THR A 148 -9.87 -17.19 -11.87
N LYS A 149 -9.03 -17.32 -12.89
CA LYS A 149 -7.56 -17.22 -12.79
C LYS A 149 -7.11 -15.86 -12.25
N SER A 150 -7.77 -14.80 -12.71
CA SER A 150 -7.43 -13.41 -12.36
C SER A 150 -7.62 -13.11 -10.87
N TYR A 151 -8.58 -13.74 -10.20
CA TYR A 151 -8.83 -13.55 -8.77
C TYR A 151 -7.69 -14.15 -7.92
N TRP A 152 -7.24 -15.35 -8.27
CA TRP A 152 -6.11 -15.99 -7.60
C TRP A 152 -4.80 -15.28 -7.90
N ALA A 153 -4.57 -14.87 -9.15
CA ALA A 153 -3.40 -14.09 -9.52
C ALA A 153 -3.34 -12.78 -8.72
N GLN A 154 -4.46 -12.07 -8.58
CA GLN A 154 -4.54 -10.84 -7.77
C GLN A 154 -4.27 -11.12 -6.29
N ALA A 155 -4.88 -12.17 -5.71
CA ALA A 155 -4.73 -12.51 -4.30
C ALA A 155 -3.29 -12.89 -3.94
N ILE A 156 -2.67 -13.78 -4.73
CA ILE A 156 -1.28 -14.21 -4.53
C ILE A 156 -0.32 -13.03 -4.69
N SER A 157 -0.53 -12.18 -5.71
CA SER A 157 0.30 -11.00 -5.93
C SER A 157 0.23 -10.01 -4.78
N THR A 158 -0.97 -9.76 -4.25
CA THR A 158 -1.18 -8.89 -3.09
C THR A 158 -0.50 -9.47 -1.84
N PHE A 159 -0.60 -10.78 -1.66
CA PHE A 159 0.04 -11.47 -0.54
C PHE A 159 1.58 -11.37 -0.59
N ILE A 160 2.18 -11.52 -1.79
CA ILE A 160 3.63 -11.35 -2.00
C ILE A 160 4.08 -9.90 -1.83
N ALA A 161 3.28 -8.94 -2.28
CA ALA A 161 3.59 -7.51 -2.16
C ALA A 161 3.56 -7.01 -0.70
N MET A 162 2.77 -7.65 0.18
CA MET A 162 2.61 -7.23 1.57
C MET A 162 3.92 -7.26 2.39
N PRO A 163 4.73 -8.34 2.40
CA PRO A 163 6.07 -8.35 3.02
C PRO A 163 7.00 -7.26 2.50
N VAL A 164 7.03 -7.04 1.18
CA VAL A 164 7.86 -6.00 0.56
C VAL A 164 7.43 -4.63 1.09
N ASN A 165 6.14 -4.34 1.06
CA ASN A 165 5.58 -3.09 1.56
C ASN A 165 5.93 -2.86 3.04
N PHE A 166 5.83 -3.90 3.87
CA PHE A 166 6.17 -3.84 5.28
C PHE A 166 7.66 -3.54 5.51
N ILE A 167 8.55 -4.25 4.81
CA ILE A 167 10.00 -4.10 4.97
C ILE A 167 10.43 -2.68 4.58
N VAL A 168 9.97 -2.20 3.43
CA VAL A 168 10.33 -0.85 2.95
C VAL A 168 9.76 0.20 3.91
N ASN A 169 8.51 0.07 4.37
CA ASN A 169 7.97 0.99 5.36
C ASN A 169 8.77 0.99 6.67
N LYS A 170 9.10 -0.19 7.18
CA LYS A 170 9.83 -0.33 8.44
C LYS A 170 11.22 0.29 8.37
N LEU A 171 11.92 0.13 7.25
CA LEU A 171 13.30 0.58 7.08
C LEU A 171 13.40 2.04 6.64
N TRP A 172 12.47 2.51 5.81
CA TRP A 172 12.54 3.83 5.19
C TRP A 172 11.56 4.84 5.80
N THR A 173 10.25 4.53 5.77
CA THR A 173 9.18 5.41 6.28
C THR A 173 9.29 5.61 7.80
N PHE A 174 9.49 4.50 8.52
CA PHE A 174 9.54 4.43 9.99
C PHE A 174 10.96 4.21 10.52
N GLY A 175 11.98 4.29 9.66
CA GLY A 175 13.39 4.16 10.04
C GLY A 175 13.85 5.28 10.98
N LYS A 176 14.74 4.95 11.91
CA LYS A 176 15.34 5.95 12.81
C LYS A 176 16.09 7.02 11.99
N PRO A 177 15.96 8.32 12.30
CA PRO A 177 16.79 9.34 11.70
C PRO A 177 18.26 9.03 11.94
N ARG A 178 19.13 9.23 10.94
CA ARG A 178 20.58 9.24 11.18
C ARG A 178 20.85 10.36 12.18
N THR A 179 21.40 10.03 13.35
CA THR A 179 21.96 11.04 14.25
C THR A 179 23.14 11.65 13.54
N VAL A 180 22.96 12.84 12.98
CA VAL A 180 24.08 13.70 12.62
C VAL A 180 24.71 14.08 13.95
N ALA A 181 25.92 13.58 14.22
CA ALA A 181 26.68 13.99 15.39
C ALA A 181 26.81 15.51 15.32
N LYS A 182 26.18 16.21 16.26
CA LYS A 182 26.36 17.64 16.39
C LYS A 182 27.78 17.79 16.95
N ASP A 183 28.74 18.18 16.11
CA ASP A 183 30.04 18.63 16.58
C ASP A 183 29.77 19.69 17.65
N GLN A 184 30.09 19.35 18.91
CA GLN A 184 30.09 20.32 19.99
C GLN A 184 31.29 21.23 19.73
N PRO A 185 31.11 22.56 19.53
CA PRO A 185 32.25 23.44 19.57
C PRO A 185 32.81 23.36 20.99
N ASN A 186 34.07 22.94 21.08
CA ASN A 186 34.84 22.90 22.31
C ASN A 186 34.69 24.23 23.04
N ALA A 187 34.19 24.18 24.27
CA ALA A 187 34.39 25.24 25.23
C ALA A 187 35.90 25.27 25.53
N SER A 188 36.63 26.17 24.88
CA SER A 188 37.94 26.61 25.35
C SER A 188 37.77 27.94 26.06
N LEU A 189 38.25 27.91 27.31
CA LEU A 189 38.37 28.97 28.32
C LEU A 189 38.90 30.29 27.78
#